data_AF-A0A661SKI6-F1
#
_entry.id   AF-A0A661SKI6-F1
#
_cell.length_a   1.000
_cell.length_b   1.000
_cell.length_c   1.000
_cell.angle_alpha   90.00
_cell.angle_beta   90.00
_cell.angle_gamma   90.00
#
_symmetry.space_group_name_H-M   'P 1'
#
loop_
_entity.id
_entity.type
_entity.pdbx_description
1 polymer ?
#
loop_
_entity_poly.entity_id
_entity_poly.type
_entity_poly.pdbx_seq_one_letter_code
_entity_poly.pdbx_strand_id
1 'polypeptide(L)'
;MCGLTGIVSPIKSGASDTQDWQINISQLNEIVSQIEERPAEKELIASLSQAVRSLKRDASFADIFADKEIQNELSTLAERLSGTIDLKVRFLAEQAGHLRSEEVDTISRNIEELKDITWCLSREIGDNVTKIRELFSPSYSTPRSSGAVKIFKNINAVMNSIDRLEVRGRDSAGISLLFILKDDEFEKFRETLGKDNLLELLAERSEGNVLVNRSVSVSPLSIRNETHTAIAFTYKVAAEIGRLGDNTDFLRGQVREDDILQTVALFPNVYHTVLSHTRWASVGAITEPNCHPVDNDCGFRISDFGLEKNPVSGIIHVCLNGDIDNYLKLKKEYEHKGNLISEDITTDTKIIPLRIEKYIQQGMNV
;
A
#
# COMPACT_ATOMS: atom_id res chain seq x y z
N MET A 1 -1.44 15.42 11.28
CA MET A 1 -1.92 14.30 12.10
C MET A 1 -1.14 13.09 11.62
N CYS A 2 -0.64 12.27 12.53
CA CYS A 2 0.07 11.05 12.12
C CYS A 2 -0.93 9.97 11.71
N GLY A 3 -0.58 9.19 10.69
CA GLY A 3 -1.42 8.12 10.18
C GLY A 3 -0.60 6.88 9.85
N LEU A 4 -1.09 5.70 10.24
CA LEU A 4 -0.49 4.40 9.93
C LEU A 4 -1.44 3.63 9.04
N THR A 5 -0.93 3.10 7.93
CA THR A 5 -1.69 2.24 7.03
C THR A 5 -0.77 1.26 6.32
N GLY A 6 -1.28 0.05 6.10
CA GLY A 6 -0.50 -1.02 5.50
C GLY A 6 -1.36 -2.21 5.11
N ILE A 7 -0.78 -3.07 4.27
CA ILE A 7 -1.37 -4.32 3.81
C ILE A 7 -0.38 -5.43 4.17
N VAL A 8 -0.85 -6.41 4.95
CA VAL A 8 -0.09 -7.61 5.29
C VAL A 8 -0.68 -8.78 4.52
N SER A 9 0.12 -9.41 3.67
CA SER A 9 -0.29 -10.63 2.97
C SER A 9 0.07 -11.86 3.80
N PRO A 10 -0.89 -12.71 4.22
CA PRO A 10 -0.60 -13.92 4.98
C PRO A 10 -0.03 -15.04 4.09
N ILE A 11 0.59 -16.04 4.73
CA ILE A 11 1.07 -17.27 4.08
C ILE A 11 -0.12 -17.97 3.43
N LYS A 12 -0.21 -18.01 2.10
CA LYS A 12 -1.24 -18.80 1.44
C LYS A 12 -0.94 -20.29 1.67
N SER A 13 -1.73 -20.93 2.53
CA SER A 13 -1.79 -22.39 2.60
C SER A 13 -2.57 -22.92 1.40
N GLY A 14 -1.89 -23.10 0.26
CA GLY A 14 -2.29 -24.05 -0.79
C GLY A 14 -3.64 -23.90 -1.50
N ALA A 15 -4.46 -22.87 -1.23
CA ALA A 15 -5.66 -22.61 -2.01
C ALA A 15 -5.35 -21.55 -3.07
N SER A 16 -5.25 -22.00 -4.32
CA SER A 16 -5.49 -21.09 -5.44
C SER A 16 -6.94 -20.63 -5.33
N ASP A 17 -7.16 -19.33 -5.10
CA ASP A 17 -8.45 -18.69 -5.41
C ASP A 17 -8.58 -18.65 -6.94
N THR A 18 -8.60 -19.83 -7.57
CA THR A 18 -9.01 -20.07 -8.94
C THR A 18 -10.48 -20.41 -8.89
N GLN A 19 -11.28 -19.49 -8.36
CA GLN A 19 -12.67 -19.43 -8.73
C GLN A 19 -12.67 -18.42 -9.88
N ASP A 20 -12.97 -18.89 -11.09
CA ASP A 20 -13.11 -18.04 -12.27
C ASP A 20 -14.28 -17.07 -12.02
N TRP A 21 -13.98 -15.95 -11.39
CA TRP A 21 -14.91 -14.84 -11.22
C TRP A 21 -14.92 -14.04 -12.52
N GLN A 22 -15.66 -14.54 -13.49
CA GLN A 22 -15.89 -13.82 -14.73
C GLN A 22 -16.80 -12.62 -14.45
N ILE A 23 -16.36 -11.44 -14.88
CA ILE A 23 -17.16 -10.21 -14.78
C ILE A 23 -18.37 -10.39 -15.70
N ASN A 24 -19.58 -10.37 -15.11
CA ASN A 24 -20.82 -10.45 -15.87
C ASN A 24 -21.45 -9.05 -15.99
N ILE A 25 -20.96 -8.27 -16.94
CA ILE A 25 -21.48 -6.90 -17.17
C ILE A 25 -22.95 -6.94 -17.62
N SER A 26 -23.36 -7.95 -18.39
CA SER A 26 -24.76 -8.12 -18.79
C SER A 26 -25.70 -8.24 -17.59
N GLN A 27 -25.31 -9.01 -16.57
CA GLN A 27 -26.06 -9.15 -15.33
C GLN A 27 -26.12 -7.83 -14.55
N LEU A 28 -25.01 -7.08 -14.48
CA LEU A 28 -25.00 -5.76 -13.83
C LEU A 28 -25.95 -4.79 -14.55
N ASN A 29 -25.93 -4.76 -15.88
CA ASN A 29 -26.83 -3.94 -16.68
C ASN A 29 -28.29 -4.31 -16.47
N GLU A 30 -28.61 -5.60 -16.40
CA GLU A 30 -29.97 -6.07 -16.13
C GLU A 30 -30.47 -5.59 -14.77
N ILE A 31 -29.66 -5.74 -13.72
CA ILE A 31 -29.99 -5.27 -12.36
C ILE A 31 -30.22 -3.76 -12.34
N VAL A 32 -29.37 -2.97 -13.02
CA VAL A 32 -29.53 -1.51 -13.08
C VAL A 32 -30.79 -1.11 -13.84
N SER A 33 -31.11 -1.75 -14.96
CA SER A 33 -32.36 -1.48 -15.69
C SER A 33 -33.60 -1.77 -14.81
N GLN A 34 -33.57 -2.83 -14.00
CA GLN A 34 -34.65 -3.12 -13.05
C GLN A 34 -34.78 -2.04 -11.95
N ILE A 35 -33.66 -1.47 -11.48
CA ILE A 35 -33.62 -0.36 -10.49
C ILE A 35 -34.15 0.97 -11.07
N GLU A 36 -33.97 1.17 -12.37
CA GLU A 36 -34.47 2.33 -13.14
C GLU A 36 -35.99 2.27 -13.35
N GLU A 37 -36.52 1.09 -13.71
CA GLU A 37 -37.92 0.92 -14.08
C GLU A 37 -38.88 0.84 -12.87
N ARG A 38 -38.38 0.41 -11.71
CA ARG A 38 -39.21 0.12 -10.52
C ARG A 38 -38.66 0.75 -9.25
N PRO A 39 -39.50 0.96 -8.21
CA PRO A 39 -39.01 1.25 -6.87
C PRO A 39 -38.01 0.15 -6.48
N ALA A 40 -36.76 0.54 -6.22
CA ALA A 40 -35.68 -0.42 -6.05
C ALA A 40 -35.92 -1.26 -4.80
N GLU A 41 -36.16 -2.56 -4.99
CA GLU A 41 -36.31 -3.50 -3.90
C GLU A 41 -34.99 -3.69 -3.16
N LYS A 42 -35.05 -3.84 -1.84
CA LYS A 42 -33.87 -3.97 -0.98
C LYS A 42 -32.95 -5.11 -1.43
N GLU A 43 -33.53 -6.23 -1.87
CA GLU A 43 -32.78 -7.42 -2.33
C GLU A 43 -32.02 -7.15 -3.62
N LEU A 44 -32.59 -6.35 -4.53
CA LEU A 44 -31.99 -5.98 -5.80
C LEU A 44 -30.77 -5.05 -5.58
N ILE A 45 -30.92 -4.04 -4.71
CA ILE A 45 -29.81 -3.16 -4.32
C ILE A 45 -28.70 -3.95 -3.62
N ALA A 46 -29.06 -4.87 -2.72
CA ALA A 46 -28.09 -5.72 -2.03
C ALA A 46 -27.33 -6.63 -3.02
N SER A 47 -28.03 -7.19 -4.01
CA SER A 47 -27.43 -8.00 -5.07
C SER A 47 -26.47 -7.18 -5.93
N LEU A 48 -26.86 -5.96 -6.32
CA LEU A 48 -25.98 -5.04 -7.03
C LEU A 48 -24.74 -4.67 -6.20
N SER A 49 -24.93 -4.35 -4.93
CA SER A 49 -23.85 -4.02 -4.00
C SER A 49 -22.84 -5.16 -3.87
N GLN A 50 -23.32 -6.41 -3.74
CA GLN A 50 -22.46 -7.59 -3.71
C GLN A 50 -21.69 -7.78 -5.01
N ALA A 51 -22.36 -7.65 -6.16
CA ALA A 51 -21.73 -7.80 -7.47
C ALA A 51 -20.69 -6.70 -7.73
N VAL A 52 -20.97 -5.45 -7.39
CA VAL A 52 -20.00 -4.35 -7.51
C VAL A 52 -18.83 -4.50 -6.53
N ARG A 53 -19.07 -4.99 -5.31
CA ARG A 53 -17.98 -5.28 -4.36
C ARG A 53 -17.06 -6.40 -4.83
N SER A 54 -17.57 -7.40 -5.55
CA SER A 54 -16.72 -8.50 -6.07
C SER A 54 -15.77 -8.03 -7.17
N LEU A 55 -16.10 -6.97 -7.92
CA LEU A 55 -15.22 -6.36 -8.91
C LEU A 55 -13.89 -5.86 -8.32
N LYS A 56 -13.85 -5.57 -7.00
CA LYS A 56 -12.63 -5.14 -6.30
C LYS A 56 -11.67 -6.29 -6.00
N ARG A 57 -12.03 -7.55 -6.25
CA ARG A 57 -11.12 -8.70 -6.07
C ARG A 57 -9.98 -8.64 -7.07
N ASP A 58 -8.85 -9.29 -6.76
CA ASP A 58 -7.63 -9.15 -7.55
C ASP A 58 -7.78 -9.62 -9.00
N ALA A 59 -8.44 -10.76 -9.22
CA ALA A 59 -8.68 -11.28 -10.57
C ALA A 59 -9.57 -10.34 -11.39
N SER A 60 -10.78 -10.04 -10.88
CA SER A 60 -11.72 -9.13 -11.57
C SER A 60 -11.13 -7.74 -11.78
N PHE A 61 -10.40 -7.18 -10.81
CA PHE A 61 -9.76 -5.89 -11.00
C PHE A 61 -8.67 -5.93 -12.08
N ALA A 62 -7.91 -7.04 -12.18
CA ALA A 62 -6.91 -7.19 -13.24
C ALA A 62 -7.57 -7.21 -14.63
N ASP A 63 -8.72 -7.88 -14.78
CA ASP A 63 -9.49 -7.89 -16.03
C ASP A 63 -10.00 -6.48 -16.37
N ILE A 64 -10.61 -5.78 -15.40
CA ILE A 64 -11.05 -4.38 -15.56
C ILE A 64 -9.87 -3.49 -15.96
N PHE A 65 -8.73 -3.65 -15.31
CA PHE A 65 -7.55 -2.83 -15.57
C PHE A 65 -6.98 -3.05 -16.99
N ALA A 66 -7.08 -4.26 -17.52
CA ALA A 66 -6.62 -4.61 -18.86
C ALA A 66 -7.57 -4.17 -19.97
N ASP A 67 -8.88 -4.21 -19.72
CA ASP A 67 -9.91 -4.03 -20.75
C ASP A 67 -10.60 -2.65 -20.70
N LYS A 68 -10.47 -1.86 -21.78
CA LYS A 68 -11.08 -0.53 -21.89
C LYS A 68 -12.59 -0.58 -22.14
N GLU A 69 -13.10 -1.64 -22.76
CA GLU A 69 -14.53 -1.81 -22.99
C GLU A 69 -15.24 -2.03 -21.65
N ILE A 70 -14.71 -2.92 -20.80
CA ILE A 70 -15.19 -3.13 -19.44
C ILE A 70 -15.15 -1.81 -18.64
N GLN A 71 -14.06 -1.04 -18.73
CA GLN A 71 -13.95 0.27 -18.06
C GLN A 71 -15.07 1.24 -18.51
N ASN A 72 -15.33 1.32 -19.82
CA ASN A 72 -16.36 2.20 -20.38
C ASN A 72 -17.77 1.75 -19.96
N GLU A 73 -18.04 0.45 -19.94
CA GLU A 73 -19.32 -0.10 -19.50
C GLU A 73 -19.58 0.19 -18.02
N LEU A 74 -18.58 -0.01 -17.16
CA LEU A 74 -18.69 0.31 -15.73
C LEU A 74 -18.88 1.81 -15.49
N SER A 75 -18.22 2.68 -16.26
CA SER A 75 -18.43 4.13 -16.22
C SER A 75 -19.86 4.50 -16.61
N THR A 76 -20.35 3.94 -17.72
CA THR A 76 -21.73 4.15 -18.20
C THR A 76 -22.74 3.70 -17.14
N LEU A 77 -22.48 2.57 -16.48
CA LEU A 77 -23.34 2.05 -15.42
C LEU A 77 -23.37 2.99 -14.19
N ALA A 78 -22.23 3.56 -13.81
CA ALA A 78 -22.16 4.55 -12.74
C ALA A 78 -22.91 5.85 -13.08
N GLU A 79 -22.84 6.31 -14.32
CA GLU A 79 -23.57 7.49 -14.80
C GLU A 79 -25.09 7.26 -14.78
N ARG A 80 -25.55 6.09 -15.26
CA ARG A 80 -26.96 5.68 -15.19
C ARG A 80 -27.50 5.63 -13.77
N LEU A 81 -26.74 5.03 -12.85
CA LEU A 81 -27.10 5.01 -11.42
C LEU A 81 -27.15 6.42 -10.83
N SER A 82 -26.21 7.30 -11.18
CA SER A 82 -26.21 8.70 -10.74
C SER A 82 -27.48 9.42 -11.19
N GLY A 83 -27.87 9.28 -12.47
CA GLY A 83 -29.13 9.85 -12.98
C GLY A 83 -30.37 9.31 -12.26
N THR A 84 -30.38 8.02 -11.95
CA THR A 84 -31.46 7.39 -11.16
C THR A 84 -31.53 7.92 -9.73
N ILE A 85 -30.37 8.11 -9.09
CA ILE A 85 -30.27 8.69 -7.74
C ILE A 85 -30.83 10.10 -7.74
N ASP A 86 -30.47 10.94 -8.71
CA ASP A 86 -30.96 12.32 -8.81
C ASP A 86 -32.48 12.38 -8.93
N LEU A 87 -33.08 11.52 -9.76
CA LEU A 87 -34.53 11.42 -9.89
C LEU A 87 -35.19 11.01 -8.56
N LYS A 88 -34.62 10.03 -7.85
CA LYS A 88 -35.14 9.55 -6.56
C LYS A 88 -35.00 10.59 -5.45
N VAL A 89 -33.90 11.33 -5.42
CA VAL A 89 -33.69 12.43 -4.47
C VAL A 89 -34.71 13.55 -4.69
N ARG A 90 -34.97 13.94 -5.94
CA ARG A 90 -36.01 14.94 -6.27
C ARG A 90 -37.40 14.46 -5.88
N PHE A 91 -37.74 13.23 -6.24
CA PHE A 91 -39.02 12.62 -5.85
C PHE A 91 -39.23 12.64 -4.33
N LEU A 92 -38.21 12.22 -3.57
CA LEU A 92 -38.30 12.22 -2.11
C LEU A 92 -38.49 13.63 -1.56
N ALA A 93 -37.76 14.63 -2.09
CA ALA A 93 -37.90 16.02 -1.66
C ALA A 93 -39.31 16.59 -1.94
N GLU A 94 -39.93 16.22 -3.06
CA GLU A 94 -41.27 16.68 -3.45
C GLU A 94 -42.40 15.96 -2.69
N GLN A 95 -42.24 14.67 -2.41
CA GLN A 95 -43.31 13.82 -1.87
C GLN A 95 -43.16 13.47 -0.38
N ALA A 96 -42.04 13.85 0.28
CA ALA A 96 -41.80 13.48 1.68
C ALA A 96 -42.94 13.84 2.63
N GLY A 97 -43.60 15.00 2.42
CA GLY A 97 -44.74 15.42 3.24
C GLY A 97 -46.04 14.65 3.00
N HIS A 98 -46.09 13.75 2.00
CA HIS A 98 -47.26 12.95 1.62
C HIS A 98 -47.03 11.45 1.84
N LEU A 99 -45.81 11.06 2.21
CA LEU A 99 -45.41 9.68 2.48
C LEU A 99 -45.45 9.39 3.99
N ARG A 100 -45.63 8.12 4.35
CA ARG A 100 -45.44 7.69 5.74
C ARG A 100 -43.96 7.73 6.09
N SER A 101 -43.64 7.93 7.37
CA SER A 101 -42.25 7.96 7.86
C SER A 101 -41.45 6.72 7.42
N GLU A 102 -42.04 5.53 7.51
CA GLU A 102 -41.39 4.26 7.12
C GLU A 102 -41.03 4.22 5.62
N GLU A 103 -41.84 4.88 4.77
CA GLU A 103 -41.61 4.96 3.33
C GLU A 103 -40.48 5.95 3.04
N VAL A 104 -40.47 7.11 3.71
CA VAL A 104 -39.38 8.09 3.65
C VAL A 104 -38.06 7.46 4.07
N ASP A 105 -38.03 6.73 5.18
CA ASP A 105 -36.82 6.07 5.68
C ASP A 105 -36.32 4.99 4.71
N THR A 106 -37.23 4.21 4.12
CA THR A 106 -36.89 3.17 3.15
C THR A 106 -36.29 3.76 1.88
N ILE A 107 -36.90 4.82 1.33
CA ILE A 107 -36.39 5.49 0.13
C ILE A 107 -35.02 6.13 0.42
N SER A 108 -34.89 6.82 1.57
CA SER A 108 -33.64 7.47 1.97
C SER A 108 -32.49 6.46 2.09
N ARG A 109 -32.72 5.33 2.76
CA ARG A 109 -31.71 4.26 2.86
C ARG A 109 -31.33 3.71 1.49
N ASN A 110 -32.30 3.48 0.61
CA ASN A 110 -32.04 2.97 -0.73
C ASN A 110 -31.20 3.96 -1.56
N ILE A 111 -31.44 5.27 -1.41
CA ILE A 111 -30.63 6.32 -2.05
C ILE A 111 -29.18 6.26 -1.56
N GLU A 112 -28.95 6.15 -0.25
CA GLU A 112 -27.59 6.07 0.30
C GLU A 112 -26.84 4.82 -0.17
N GLU A 113 -27.49 3.64 -0.18
CA GLU A 113 -26.88 2.42 -0.71
C GLU A 113 -26.53 2.54 -2.21
N LEU A 114 -27.38 3.18 -3.01
CA LEU A 114 -27.10 3.43 -4.43
C LEU A 114 -25.94 4.42 -4.61
N LYS A 115 -25.80 5.43 -3.74
CA LYS A 115 -24.65 6.34 -3.73
C LYS A 115 -23.36 5.59 -3.42
N ASP A 116 -23.38 4.68 -2.43
CA ASP A 116 -22.22 3.85 -2.09
C ASP A 116 -21.81 2.93 -3.25
N ILE A 117 -22.77 2.32 -3.93
CA ILE A 117 -22.52 1.50 -5.14
C ILE A 117 -21.88 2.35 -6.25
N THR A 118 -22.45 3.52 -6.50
CA THR A 118 -21.97 4.46 -7.53
C THR A 118 -20.56 4.98 -7.19
N TRP A 119 -20.31 5.26 -5.92
CA TRP A 119 -18.99 5.63 -5.41
C TRP A 119 -17.98 4.50 -5.60
N CYS A 120 -18.37 3.25 -5.33
CA CYS A 120 -17.51 2.09 -5.55
C CYS A 120 -17.10 1.95 -7.03
N LEU A 121 -18.06 2.08 -7.95
CA LEU A 121 -17.80 2.00 -9.40
C LEU A 121 -16.89 3.12 -9.88
N SER A 122 -17.21 4.36 -9.53
CA SER A 122 -16.50 5.54 -10.04
C SER A 122 -15.16 5.76 -9.33
N ARG A 123 -15.16 5.82 -7.99
CA ARG A 123 -14.00 6.23 -7.19
C ARG A 123 -13.12 5.07 -6.74
N GLU A 124 -13.71 3.95 -6.34
CA GLU A 124 -12.92 2.82 -5.84
C GLU A 124 -12.39 1.92 -6.96
N ILE A 125 -13.09 1.85 -8.09
CA ILE A 125 -12.69 1.08 -9.26
C ILE A 125 -12.13 2.02 -10.34
N GLY A 126 -12.97 2.88 -10.92
CA GLY A 126 -12.62 3.73 -12.07
C GLY A 126 -11.38 4.60 -11.85
N ASP A 127 -11.42 5.52 -10.88
CA ASP A 127 -10.29 6.41 -10.57
C ASP A 127 -9.01 5.61 -10.23
N ASN A 128 -9.15 4.47 -9.57
CA ASN A 128 -8.01 3.63 -9.21
C ASN A 128 -7.37 2.92 -10.39
N VAL A 129 -8.12 2.58 -11.45
CA VAL A 129 -7.52 2.08 -12.70
C VAL A 129 -6.54 3.11 -13.26
N THR A 130 -6.94 4.39 -13.29
CA THR A 130 -6.08 5.49 -13.77
C THR A 130 -4.86 5.67 -12.86
N LYS A 131 -5.07 5.83 -11.56
CA LYS A 131 -3.98 6.03 -10.58
C LYS A 131 -2.97 4.89 -10.58
N ILE A 132 -3.43 3.64 -10.69
CA ILE A 132 -2.54 2.47 -10.75
C ILE A 132 -1.77 2.47 -12.07
N ARG A 133 -2.40 2.86 -13.18
CA ARG A 133 -1.72 2.97 -14.48
C ARG A 133 -0.58 3.98 -14.44
N GLU A 134 -0.76 5.08 -13.73
CA GLU A 134 0.25 6.13 -13.52
C GLU A 134 1.43 5.69 -12.64
N LEU A 135 1.27 4.64 -11.82
CA LEU A 135 2.39 4.07 -11.03
C LEU A 135 3.34 3.20 -11.85
N PHE A 136 2.95 2.77 -13.06
CA PHE A 136 3.83 2.01 -13.94
C PHE A 136 4.77 2.96 -14.68
N SER A 137 6.04 2.57 -14.79
CA SER A 137 7.03 3.33 -15.57
C SER A 137 6.59 3.46 -17.04
N PRO A 138 6.72 4.64 -17.67
CA PRO A 138 6.47 4.81 -19.09
C PRO A 138 7.38 3.95 -19.98
N SER A 139 8.57 3.60 -19.47
CA SER A 139 9.57 2.79 -20.17
C SER A 139 9.16 1.32 -20.30
N TYR A 140 8.11 0.89 -19.59
CA TYR A 140 7.64 -0.48 -19.60
C TYR A 140 6.70 -0.76 -20.78
N SER A 141 7.22 -1.47 -21.79
CA SER A 141 6.49 -1.83 -23.01
C SER A 141 5.72 -3.15 -22.94
N THR A 142 5.86 -3.92 -21.86
CA THR A 142 5.24 -5.25 -21.72
C THR A 142 3.79 -5.17 -21.21
N PRO A 143 2.91 -6.11 -21.62
CA PRO A 143 1.60 -6.27 -21.01
C PRO A 143 1.76 -6.48 -19.51
N ARG A 144 1.01 -5.70 -18.72
CA ARG A 144 1.10 -5.71 -17.26
C ARG A 144 0.51 -7.03 -16.76
N SER A 145 1.34 -7.87 -16.13
CA SER A 145 0.88 -9.14 -15.55
C SER A 145 -0.14 -8.87 -14.42
N SER A 146 -1.08 -9.79 -14.22
CA SER A 146 -2.05 -9.69 -13.12
C SER A 146 -1.36 -9.60 -11.74
N GLY A 147 -0.22 -10.26 -11.58
CA GLY A 147 0.64 -10.17 -10.40
C GLY A 147 1.17 -8.75 -10.17
N ALA A 148 1.71 -8.10 -11.21
CA ALA A 148 2.17 -6.72 -11.11
C ALA A 148 1.02 -5.75 -10.81
N VAL A 149 -0.12 -5.90 -11.50
CA VAL A 149 -1.32 -5.08 -11.25
C VAL A 149 -1.76 -5.18 -9.78
N LYS A 150 -1.75 -6.39 -9.21
CA LYS A 150 -2.06 -6.61 -7.79
C LYS A 150 -1.09 -5.87 -6.87
N ILE A 151 0.21 -5.91 -7.14
CA ILE A 151 1.23 -5.19 -6.34
C ILE A 151 0.96 -3.68 -6.37
N PHE A 152 0.84 -3.10 -7.55
CA PHE A 152 0.61 -1.65 -7.67
C PHE A 152 -0.78 -1.22 -7.19
N LYS A 153 -1.78 -2.09 -7.24
CA LYS A 153 -3.08 -1.90 -6.58
C LYS A 153 -2.93 -1.78 -5.07
N ASN A 154 -2.14 -2.65 -4.43
CA ASN A 154 -1.87 -2.60 -2.99
C ASN A 154 -1.12 -1.32 -2.61
N ILE A 155 -0.09 -0.96 -3.38
CA ILE A 155 0.67 0.29 -3.18
C ILE A 155 -0.27 1.50 -3.29
N ASN A 156 -1.09 1.56 -4.34
CA ASN A 156 -2.04 2.64 -4.55
C ASN A 156 -3.11 2.73 -3.44
N ALA A 157 -3.60 1.59 -2.94
CA ALA A 157 -4.57 1.57 -1.84
C ALA A 157 -3.99 2.16 -0.55
N VAL A 158 -2.73 1.86 -0.25
CA VAL A 158 -2.00 2.43 0.89
C VAL A 158 -1.75 3.93 0.68
N MET A 159 -1.30 4.35 -0.50
CA MET A 159 -1.10 5.77 -0.83
C MET A 159 -2.40 6.59 -0.76
N ASN A 160 -3.52 6.05 -1.28
CA ASN A 160 -4.84 6.67 -1.12
C ASN A 160 -5.26 6.82 0.35
N SER A 161 -4.82 5.90 1.22
CA SER A 161 -5.09 5.98 2.65
C SER A 161 -4.23 7.07 3.31
N ILE A 162 -2.96 7.16 2.93
CA ILE A 162 -2.07 8.24 3.33
C ILE A 162 -2.64 9.61 2.93
N ASP A 163 -3.11 9.77 1.70
CA ASP A 163 -3.73 11.01 1.21
C ASP A 163 -4.87 11.51 2.11
N ARG A 164 -5.64 10.58 2.70
CA ARG A 164 -6.76 10.92 3.59
C ARG A 164 -6.33 11.18 5.02
N LEU A 165 -5.24 10.55 5.47
CA LEU A 165 -4.69 10.71 6.82
C LEU A 165 -3.80 11.96 6.92
N GLU A 166 -3.23 12.38 5.79
CA GLU A 166 -2.53 13.63 5.67
C GLU A 166 -3.50 14.81 5.76
N VAL A 167 -3.10 15.86 6.51
CA VAL A 167 -3.95 17.03 6.75
C VAL A 167 -3.28 18.35 6.38
N ARG A 168 -2.00 18.35 5.98
CA ARG A 168 -1.24 19.59 5.74
C ARG A 168 -0.17 19.55 4.65
N GLY A 169 0.31 18.39 4.19
CA GLY A 169 1.35 18.37 3.14
C GLY A 169 2.78 18.65 3.60
N ARG A 170 3.02 18.66 4.91
CA ARG A 170 4.31 19.03 5.53
C ARG A 170 4.66 18.00 6.59
N ASP A 171 5.89 18.08 7.07
CA ASP A 171 6.57 17.13 7.95
C ASP A 171 7.18 15.98 7.16
N SER A 172 6.67 14.75 7.24
CA SER A 172 7.25 13.65 6.46
C SER A 172 6.28 12.50 6.20
N ALA A 173 6.52 11.76 5.13
CA ALA A 173 5.79 10.56 4.78
C ALA A 173 6.73 9.51 4.21
N GLY A 174 6.47 8.24 4.52
CA GLY A 174 7.27 7.15 4.00
C GLY A 174 6.46 5.86 3.80
N ILE A 175 6.96 5.04 2.89
CA ILE A 175 6.38 3.77 2.51
C ILE A 175 7.49 2.74 2.34
N SER A 176 7.27 1.54 2.87
CA SER A 176 8.13 0.37 2.75
C SER A 176 7.37 -0.74 2.03
N LEU A 177 7.98 -1.30 1.00
CA LEU A 177 7.48 -2.40 0.20
C LEU A 177 8.35 -3.62 0.43
N LEU A 178 7.86 -4.59 1.18
CA LEU A 178 8.58 -5.84 1.44
C LEU A 178 8.09 -6.92 0.48
N PHE A 179 9.03 -7.54 -0.23
CA PHE A 179 8.81 -8.72 -1.05
C PHE A 179 9.60 -9.89 -0.48
N ILE A 180 9.04 -11.08 -0.59
CA ILE A 180 9.77 -12.32 -0.32
C ILE A 180 9.65 -13.18 -1.57
N LEU A 181 10.80 -13.49 -2.15
CA LEU A 181 10.92 -14.32 -3.34
C LEU A 181 11.52 -15.67 -2.94
N LYS A 182 11.23 -16.70 -3.72
CA LYS A 182 12.06 -17.90 -3.70
C LYS A 182 13.43 -17.56 -4.27
N ASP A 183 14.48 -18.25 -3.82
CA ASP A 183 15.84 -17.93 -4.23
C ASP A 183 16.06 -18.09 -5.75
N ASP A 184 15.40 -19.04 -6.40
CA ASP A 184 15.48 -19.22 -7.85
C ASP A 184 14.84 -18.06 -8.62
N GLU A 185 13.73 -17.51 -8.12
CA GLU A 185 13.11 -16.30 -8.67
C GLU A 185 13.94 -15.04 -8.38
N PHE A 186 14.59 -14.96 -7.21
CA PHE A 186 15.48 -13.86 -6.87
C PHE A 186 16.72 -13.81 -7.77
N GLU A 187 17.31 -14.97 -8.10
CA GLU A 187 18.44 -15.02 -9.02
C GLU A 187 18.02 -14.64 -10.46
N LYS A 188 16.86 -15.08 -10.95
CA LYS A 188 16.31 -14.62 -12.25
C LYS A 188 16.05 -13.12 -12.27
N PHE A 189 15.58 -12.57 -11.15
CA PHE A 189 15.41 -11.13 -10.97
C PHE A 189 16.77 -10.40 -11.10
N ARG A 190 17.81 -10.88 -10.41
CA ARG A 190 19.17 -10.32 -10.53
C ARG A 190 19.75 -10.43 -11.93
N GLU A 191 19.56 -11.55 -12.62
CA GLU A 191 19.98 -11.71 -14.00
C GLU A 191 19.31 -10.69 -14.93
N THR A 192 18.02 -10.43 -14.72
CA THR A 192 17.27 -9.41 -15.48
C THR A 192 17.83 -8.01 -15.20
N LEU A 193 18.05 -7.64 -13.94
CA LEU A 193 18.70 -6.37 -13.61
C LEU A 193 20.09 -6.24 -14.23
N GLY A 194 20.84 -7.34 -14.35
CA GLY A 194 22.16 -7.35 -14.98
C GLY A 194 22.10 -7.01 -16.46
N LYS A 195 21.08 -7.52 -17.18
CA LYS A 195 20.86 -7.19 -18.61
C LYS A 195 20.51 -5.71 -18.81
N ASP A 196 19.82 -5.12 -17.85
CA ASP A 196 19.40 -3.72 -17.87
C ASP A 196 20.42 -2.76 -17.23
N ASN A 197 21.60 -3.26 -16.82
CA ASN A 197 22.66 -2.50 -16.14
C ASN A 197 22.22 -1.85 -14.82
N LEU A 198 21.30 -2.48 -14.08
CA LEU A 198 20.75 -1.98 -12.82
C LEU A 198 21.35 -2.63 -11.56
N LEU A 199 22.26 -3.61 -11.71
CA LEU A 199 22.86 -4.32 -10.57
C LEU A 199 23.74 -3.43 -9.69
N GLU A 200 24.51 -2.53 -10.29
CA GLU A 200 25.36 -1.59 -9.54
C GLU A 200 24.49 -0.61 -8.73
N LEU A 201 23.43 -0.09 -9.34
CA LEU A 201 22.45 0.76 -8.66
C LEU A 201 21.74 0.02 -7.50
N LEU A 202 21.41 -1.26 -7.67
CA LEU A 202 20.86 -2.07 -6.57
C LEU A 202 21.86 -2.19 -5.42
N ALA A 203 23.13 -2.46 -5.72
CA ALA A 203 24.18 -2.59 -4.71
C ALA A 203 24.37 -1.27 -3.94
N GLU A 204 24.51 -0.15 -4.65
CA GLU A 204 24.63 1.19 -4.05
C GLU A 204 23.48 1.48 -3.08
N ARG A 205 22.24 1.20 -3.51
CA ARG A 205 21.03 1.41 -2.70
C ARG A 205 20.93 0.46 -1.49
N SER A 206 21.71 -0.62 -1.48
CA SER A 206 21.74 -1.63 -0.42
C SER A 206 22.90 -1.48 0.57
N GLU A 207 23.83 -0.55 0.31
CA GLU A 207 25.02 -0.33 1.14
C GLU A 207 24.82 0.73 2.24
N GLY A 208 23.72 1.48 2.18
CA GLY A 208 23.43 2.58 3.11
C GLY A 208 23.27 2.13 4.57
N ASN A 209 23.76 2.96 5.50
CA ASN A 209 23.70 2.72 6.95
C ASN A 209 22.51 3.41 7.65
N VAL A 210 21.71 4.14 6.88
CA VAL A 210 20.52 4.86 7.33
C VAL A 210 19.43 4.61 6.31
N LEU A 211 18.25 4.18 6.77
CA LEU A 211 17.11 3.99 5.90
C LEU A 211 16.56 5.35 5.42
N VAL A 212 16.88 5.71 4.18
CA VAL A 212 16.49 6.97 3.53
C VAL A 212 15.65 6.70 2.28
N ASN A 213 15.30 7.75 1.54
CA ASN A 213 14.59 7.58 0.28
C ASN A 213 15.37 6.69 -0.70
N ARG A 214 14.68 5.79 -1.38
CA ARG A 214 15.22 4.78 -2.30
C ARG A 214 16.15 3.74 -1.67
N SER A 215 16.31 3.66 -0.35
CA SER A 215 17.04 2.55 0.25
C SER A 215 16.43 1.19 -0.10
N VAL A 216 17.28 0.20 -0.35
CA VAL A 216 16.89 -1.20 -0.57
C VAL A 216 17.56 -2.07 0.49
N SER A 217 16.82 -2.99 1.09
CA SER A 217 17.39 -3.97 2.02
C SER A 217 17.19 -5.36 1.46
N VAL A 218 18.24 -6.17 1.42
CA VAL A 218 18.18 -7.57 0.97
C VAL A 218 18.66 -8.46 2.10
N SER A 219 17.86 -9.46 2.46
CA SER A 219 18.21 -10.42 3.50
C SER A 219 17.77 -11.84 3.11
N PRO A 220 18.64 -12.85 3.27
CA PRO A 220 18.20 -14.23 3.21
C PRO A 220 17.23 -14.53 4.36
N LEU A 221 16.33 -15.48 4.13
CA LEU A 221 15.30 -15.92 5.06
C LEU A 221 15.07 -17.43 4.90
N SER A 222 14.71 -18.12 5.98
CA SER A 222 14.23 -19.50 5.91
C SER A 222 12.78 -19.55 6.38
N ILE A 223 11.89 -20.04 5.52
CA ILE A 223 10.47 -20.23 5.81
C ILE A 223 10.17 -21.71 5.63
N ARG A 224 9.70 -22.39 6.69
CA ARG A 224 9.31 -23.83 6.63
C ARG A 224 10.41 -24.74 6.04
N ASN A 225 11.67 -24.47 6.37
CA ASN A 225 12.87 -25.17 5.86
C ASN A 225 13.18 -24.95 4.37
N GLU A 226 12.53 -23.99 3.73
CA GLU A 226 12.84 -23.54 2.38
C GLU A 226 13.54 -22.18 2.42
N THR A 227 14.59 -22.02 1.61
CA THR A 227 15.34 -20.77 1.52
C THR A 227 14.62 -19.77 0.62
N HIS A 228 14.59 -18.53 1.08
CA HIS A 228 13.91 -17.41 0.45
C HIS A 228 14.80 -16.17 0.59
N THR A 229 14.53 -15.18 -0.25
CA THR A 229 15.19 -13.88 -0.15
C THR A 229 14.14 -12.80 0.06
N ALA A 230 14.28 -12.05 1.14
CA ALA A 230 13.51 -10.86 1.43
C ALA A 230 14.18 -9.63 0.81
N ILE A 231 13.42 -8.82 0.09
CA ILE A 231 13.85 -7.54 -0.45
C ILE A 231 12.85 -6.44 -0.06
N ALA A 232 13.32 -5.37 0.55
CA ALA A 232 12.50 -4.24 0.94
C ALA A 232 12.92 -2.97 0.21
N PHE A 233 11.96 -2.26 -0.38
CA PHE A 233 12.15 -0.95 -1.01
C PHE A 233 11.54 0.11 -0.10
N THR A 234 12.27 1.17 0.17
CA THR A 234 11.78 2.28 1.00
C THR A 234 11.80 3.59 0.24
N TYR A 235 10.69 4.32 0.31
CA TYR A 235 10.56 5.66 -0.24
C TYR A 235 10.13 6.62 0.85
N LYS A 236 10.78 7.77 0.92
CA LYS A 236 10.60 8.75 2.00
C LYS A 236 10.66 10.16 1.44
N VAL A 237 9.92 11.04 2.08
CA VAL A 237 9.98 12.47 1.86
C VAL A 237 9.87 13.18 3.20
N ALA A 238 10.66 14.23 3.39
CA ALA A 238 10.57 15.11 4.53
C ALA A 238 10.69 16.56 4.07
N ALA A 239 9.73 17.39 4.47
CA ALA A 239 9.66 18.80 4.13
C ALA A 239 9.00 19.60 5.26
N GLU A 240 9.68 20.60 5.80
CA GLU A 240 9.12 21.46 6.87
C GLU A 240 7.90 22.27 6.41
N ILE A 241 7.84 22.57 5.10
CA ILE A 241 6.80 23.35 4.45
C ILE A 241 6.35 22.59 3.20
N GLY A 242 5.03 22.50 3.00
CA GLY A 242 4.42 21.90 1.82
C GLY A 242 2.91 22.11 1.81
N ARG A 243 2.24 21.53 0.81
CA ARG A 243 0.81 21.62 0.54
C ARG A 243 0.20 20.23 0.55
N LEU A 244 -1.06 20.13 1.00
CA LEU A 244 -1.77 18.85 1.05
C LEU A 244 -1.69 18.12 -0.31
N GLY A 245 -1.17 16.89 -0.30
CA GLY A 245 -0.93 16.09 -1.51
C GLY A 245 0.54 15.99 -1.93
N ASP A 246 1.39 16.96 -1.58
CA ASP A 246 2.79 17.02 -2.04
C ASP A 246 3.58 15.74 -1.67
N ASN A 247 3.36 15.23 -0.46
CA ASN A 247 4.04 14.03 0.02
C ASN A 247 3.68 12.78 -0.80
N THR A 248 2.39 12.52 -1.01
CA THR A 248 1.95 11.36 -1.78
C THR A 248 2.31 11.51 -3.26
N ASP A 249 2.21 12.70 -3.83
CA ASP A 249 2.61 12.96 -5.21
C ASP A 249 4.11 12.65 -5.42
N PHE A 250 4.96 13.06 -4.48
CA PHE A 250 6.37 12.70 -4.49
C PHE A 250 6.57 11.17 -4.41
N LEU A 251 5.92 10.50 -3.45
CA LEU A 251 6.06 9.04 -3.27
C LEU A 251 5.56 8.26 -4.50
N ARG A 252 4.48 8.71 -5.15
CA ARG A 252 3.98 8.15 -6.42
C ARG A 252 5.02 8.28 -7.52
N GLY A 253 5.67 9.45 -7.62
CA GLY A 253 6.79 9.68 -8.53
C GLY A 253 7.94 8.71 -8.29
N GLN A 254 8.37 8.54 -7.03
CA GLN A 254 9.44 7.62 -6.68
C GLN A 254 9.14 6.17 -7.07
N VAL A 255 7.91 5.69 -6.83
CA VAL A 255 7.48 4.35 -7.23
C VAL A 255 7.46 4.18 -8.76
N ARG A 256 6.98 5.19 -9.48
CA ARG A 256 6.90 5.19 -10.94
C ARG A 256 8.28 5.16 -11.60
N GLU A 257 9.25 5.85 -11.01
CA GLU A 257 10.59 6.09 -11.57
C GLU A 257 11.66 5.12 -11.03
N ASP A 258 11.24 4.04 -10.36
CA ASP A 258 12.14 3.02 -9.84
C ASP A 258 12.09 1.74 -10.68
N ASP A 259 12.96 1.67 -11.69
CA ASP A 259 13.02 0.50 -12.60
C ASP A 259 13.37 -0.82 -11.88
N ILE A 260 14.03 -0.77 -10.72
CA ILE A 260 14.29 -1.98 -9.92
C ILE A 260 12.99 -2.48 -9.30
N LEU A 261 12.17 -1.57 -8.75
CA LEU A 261 10.84 -1.92 -8.24
C LEU A 261 9.91 -2.41 -9.37
N GLN A 262 9.93 -1.73 -10.52
CA GLN A 262 9.12 -2.14 -11.67
C GLN A 262 9.50 -3.55 -12.13
N THR A 263 10.79 -3.87 -12.10
CA THR A 263 11.31 -5.19 -12.47
C THR A 263 10.95 -6.26 -11.44
N VAL A 264 11.14 -6.03 -10.13
CA VAL A 264 10.80 -7.04 -9.10
C VAL A 264 9.31 -7.38 -9.12
N ALA A 265 8.44 -6.42 -9.47
CA ALA A 265 7.00 -6.61 -9.54
C ALA A 265 6.56 -7.61 -10.63
N LEU A 266 7.44 -7.94 -11.60
CA LEU A 266 7.19 -8.97 -12.59
C LEU A 266 7.40 -10.40 -12.07
N PHE A 267 8.17 -10.55 -10.99
CA PHE A 267 8.56 -11.86 -10.49
C PHE A 267 7.52 -12.40 -9.49
N PRO A 268 7.22 -13.71 -9.53
CA PRO A 268 6.40 -14.34 -8.51
C PRO A 268 6.98 -14.12 -7.11
N ASN A 269 6.19 -13.53 -6.23
CA ASN A 269 6.53 -13.39 -4.82
C ASN A 269 5.65 -14.31 -3.96
N VAL A 270 6.23 -14.79 -2.87
CA VAL A 270 5.52 -15.55 -1.83
C VAL A 270 4.78 -14.60 -0.89
N TYR A 271 5.38 -13.43 -0.62
CA TYR A 271 4.80 -12.37 0.18
C TYR A 271 5.03 -11.01 -0.45
N HIS A 272 4.02 -10.16 -0.32
CA HIS A 272 4.13 -8.73 -0.56
C HIS A 272 3.39 -7.97 0.55
N THR A 273 4.13 -7.15 1.29
CA THR A 273 3.61 -6.32 2.38
C THR A 273 3.92 -4.86 2.07
N VAL A 274 2.97 -3.99 2.36
CA VAL A 274 3.11 -2.55 2.23
C VAL A 274 2.91 -1.94 3.62
N LEU A 275 3.88 -1.17 4.10
CA LEU A 275 3.79 -0.41 5.35
C LEU A 275 4.00 1.06 5.02
N SER A 276 3.19 1.95 5.60
CA SER A 276 3.37 3.37 5.40
C SER A 276 3.01 4.21 6.61
N HIS A 277 3.51 5.44 6.61
CA HIS A 277 3.27 6.40 7.67
C HIS A 277 3.30 7.82 7.15
N THR A 278 2.41 8.65 7.69
CA THR A 278 2.61 10.11 7.74
C THR A 278 2.98 10.49 9.16
N ARG A 279 4.08 11.23 9.29
CA ARG A 279 4.62 11.63 10.58
C ARG A 279 4.31 13.10 10.84
N TRP A 280 3.97 13.38 12.08
CA TRP A 280 4.02 14.72 12.66
C TRP A 280 5.03 14.66 13.79
N ALA A 281 6.23 15.19 13.56
CA ALA A 281 7.38 15.06 14.43
C ALA A 281 7.13 15.73 15.78
N SER A 282 7.08 14.91 16.82
CA SER A 282 7.12 15.28 18.24
C SER A 282 8.55 15.20 18.78
N VAL A 283 9.25 14.11 18.48
CA VAL A 283 10.64 13.85 18.89
C VAL A 283 11.53 13.61 17.68
N GLY A 284 12.59 14.39 17.52
CA GLY A 284 13.54 14.30 16.41
C GLY A 284 13.21 15.23 15.24
N ALA A 285 14.22 15.52 14.41
CA ALA A 285 14.12 16.47 13.31
C ALA A 285 13.16 16.01 12.20
N ILE A 286 12.69 16.97 11.39
CA ILE A 286 11.92 16.71 10.17
C ILE A 286 12.92 16.46 9.03
N THR A 287 13.45 15.24 8.96
CA THR A 287 14.41 14.81 7.93
C THR A 287 14.12 13.38 7.47
N GLU A 288 14.60 12.98 6.29
CA GLU A 288 14.37 11.63 5.77
C GLU A 288 14.83 10.50 6.71
N PRO A 289 16.00 10.58 7.39
CA PRO A 289 16.41 9.59 8.40
C PRO A 289 15.41 9.40 9.54
N ASN A 290 14.65 10.45 9.88
CA ASN A 290 13.68 10.45 10.97
C ASN A 290 12.24 10.18 10.49
N CYS A 291 12.01 10.22 9.17
CA CYS A 291 10.76 9.81 8.56
C CYS A 291 10.56 8.31 8.76
N HIS A 292 9.35 7.90 9.14
CA HIS A 292 9.02 6.49 9.31
C HIS A 292 8.69 5.85 7.94
N PRO A 293 8.91 4.54 7.77
CA PRO A 293 9.44 3.59 8.77
C PRO A 293 10.92 3.81 9.09
N VAL A 294 11.35 3.42 10.28
CA VAL A 294 12.76 3.27 10.67
C VAL A 294 13.11 1.79 10.78
N ASP A 295 14.37 1.43 10.57
CA ASP A 295 14.87 0.05 10.51
C ASP A 295 15.69 -0.39 11.73
N ASN A 296 16.10 -1.67 11.76
CA ASN A 296 17.05 -2.21 12.73
C ASN A 296 18.52 -2.05 12.33
N ASP A 297 18.84 -1.54 11.13
CA ASP A 297 20.24 -1.35 10.74
C ASP A 297 20.85 -0.11 11.40
N CYS A 298 22.02 -0.28 11.99
CA CYS A 298 22.78 0.78 12.66
C CYS A 298 24.11 1.07 11.95
N GLY A 299 24.36 0.41 10.82
CA GLY A 299 25.60 0.47 10.05
C GLY A 299 26.73 -0.24 10.77
N PHE A 300 27.29 0.39 11.81
CA PHE A 300 28.53 -0.05 12.45
C PHE A 300 28.40 -0.23 13.96
N ARG A 301 29.29 -1.08 14.50
CA ARG A 301 29.55 -1.24 15.93
C ARG A 301 31.05 -1.18 16.19
N ILE A 302 31.42 -0.84 17.41
CA ILE A 302 32.79 -0.82 17.92
C ILE A 302 33.10 -2.22 18.47
N SER A 303 34.13 -2.86 17.93
CA SER A 303 34.71 -4.12 18.42
C SER A 303 36.15 -3.93 18.88
N ASP A 304 36.73 -4.97 19.48
CA ASP A 304 38.13 -4.97 19.94
C ASP A 304 39.14 -4.68 18.80
N PHE A 305 38.72 -4.84 17.54
CA PHE A 305 39.55 -4.62 16.34
C PHE A 305 39.18 -3.34 15.56
N GLY A 306 38.26 -2.51 16.05
CA GLY A 306 37.85 -1.25 15.42
C GLY A 306 36.36 -1.18 15.06
N LEU A 307 36.02 -0.41 14.03
CA LEU A 307 34.66 -0.32 13.50
C LEU A 307 34.36 -1.52 12.60
N GLU A 308 33.29 -2.25 12.89
CA GLU A 308 32.80 -3.36 12.08
C GLU A 308 31.32 -3.22 11.77
N LYS A 309 30.86 -3.78 10.63
CA LYS A 309 29.44 -3.72 10.24
C LYS A 309 28.59 -4.49 11.26
N ASN A 310 27.51 -3.87 11.71
CA ASN A 310 26.62 -4.49 12.69
C ASN A 310 25.85 -5.64 12.00
N PRO A 311 25.87 -6.88 12.53
CA PRO A 311 25.07 -7.96 11.97
C PRO A 311 23.58 -7.69 12.16
N VAL A 312 22.87 -7.52 11.04
CA VAL A 312 21.43 -7.25 11.01
C VAL A 312 20.67 -8.58 10.94
N SER A 313 19.75 -8.81 11.87
CA SER A 313 18.92 -10.03 11.93
C SER A 313 17.61 -9.85 11.16
N GLY A 314 17.70 -9.89 9.84
CA GLY A 314 16.56 -9.69 8.95
C GLY A 314 16.11 -8.24 8.83
N ILE A 315 15.00 -8.02 8.12
CA ILE A 315 14.48 -6.67 7.82
C ILE A 315 13.35 -6.34 8.81
N ILE A 316 13.56 -5.37 9.69
CA ILE A 316 12.56 -4.93 10.68
C ILE A 316 12.27 -3.45 10.46
N HIS A 317 11.14 -3.14 9.81
CA HIS A 317 10.68 -1.78 9.58
C HIS A 317 9.55 -1.42 10.54
N VAL A 318 9.67 -0.28 11.23
CA VAL A 318 8.73 0.15 12.26
C VAL A 318 8.26 1.58 12.03
N CYS A 319 6.96 1.80 12.22
CA CYS A 319 6.36 3.11 12.31
C CYS A 319 5.69 3.26 13.69
N LEU A 320 5.68 4.47 14.24
CA LEU A 320 5.04 4.79 15.52
C LEU A 320 4.11 5.99 15.39
N ASN A 321 2.94 5.89 16.04
CA ASN A 321 2.11 7.02 16.43
C ASN A 321 2.20 7.19 17.94
N GLY A 322 2.83 8.28 18.40
CA GLY A 322 3.10 8.53 19.81
C GLY A 322 4.59 8.67 20.08
N ASP A 323 4.93 8.78 21.36
CA ASP A 323 6.30 9.02 21.83
C ASP A 323 6.73 7.90 22.79
N ILE A 324 8.04 7.63 22.87
CA ILE A 324 8.65 6.66 23.78
C ILE A 324 9.38 7.42 24.88
N ASP A 325 8.73 7.66 26.01
CA ASP A 325 9.27 8.50 27.09
C ASP A 325 10.68 8.09 27.58
N ASN A 326 10.96 6.78 27.59
CA ASN A 326 12.23 6.24 28.08
C ASN A 326 13.27 5.98 26.99
N TYR A 327 13.09 6.49 25.76
CA TYR A 327 13.97 6.19 24.62
C TYR A 327 15.44 6.56 24.89
N LEU A 328 15.73 7.66 25.61
CA LEU A 328 17.10 8.05 25.95
C LEU A 328 17.80 7.01 26.83
N LYS A 329 17.09 6.40 27.78
CA LYS A 329 17.63 5.32 28.61
C LYS A 329 17.92 4.10 27.72
N LEU A 330 16.96 3.76 26.86
CA LEU A 330 17.09 2.60 25.97
C LEU A 330 18.20 2.79 24.92
N LYS A 331 18.37 4.00 24.39
CA LYS A 331 19.47 4.38 23.48
C LYS A 331 20.82 4.22 24.18
N LYS A 332 20.97 4.79 25.39
CA LYS A 332 22.19 4.60 26.20
C LYS A 332 22.50 3.12 26.40
N GLU A 333 21.54 2.32 26.84
CA GLU A 333 21.74 0.87 27.00
C GLU A 333 22.17 0.15 25.72
N TYR A 334 21.70 0.60 24.55
CA TYR A 334 22.09 0.05 23.25
C TYR A 334 23.53 0.43 22.89
N GLU A 335 23.90 1.70 23.10
CA GLU A 335 25.23 2.24 22.81
C GLU A 335 26.31 1.74 23.79
N HIS A 336 25.97 1.47 25.05
CA HIS A 336 26.89 0.89 26.04
C HIS A 336 27.38 -0.51 25.65
N LYS A 337 26.74 -1.17 24.67
CA LYS A 337 27.17 -2.46 24.12
C LYS A 337 28.10 -2.32 22.92
N GLY A 338 28.57 -1.11 22.62
CA GLY A 338 29.44 -0.82 21.48
C GLY A 338 28.71 -0.57 20.16
N ASN A 339 27.37 -0.67 20.12
CA ASN A 339 26.61 -0.33 18.92
C ASN A 339 26.48 1.19 18.77
N LEU A 340 26.36 1.68 17.54
CA LEU A 340 26.20 3.12 17.26
C LEU A 340 24.88 3.38 16.53
N ILE A 341 24.18 4.45 16.92
CA ILE A 341 23.04 4.97 16.15
C ILE A 341 23.55 6.23 15.44
N SER A 342 23.34 6.32 14.13
CA SER A 342 23.72 7.52 13.36
C SER A 342 23.16 8.79 14.01
N GLU A 343 23.98 9.85 14.05
CA GLU A 343 23.58 11.15 14.60
C GLU A 343 22.44 11.80 13.81
N ASP A 344 22.29 11.45 12.53
CA ASP A 344 21.17 11.90 11.70
C ASP A 344 19.82 11.36 12.17
N ILE A 345 19.84 10.25 12.93
CA ILE A 345 18.64 9.62 13.49
C ILE A 345 18.42 10.12 14.92
N THR A 346 17.50 11.08 15.02
CA THR A 346 17.10 11.78 16.25
C THR A 346 15.70 11.40 16.74
N THR A 347 14.94 10.62 15.96
CA THR A 347 13.63 10.08 16.33
C THR A 347 13.77 8.98 17.38
N ASP A 348 12.89 9.02 18.38
CA ASP A 348 12.79 8.02 19.44
C ASP A 348 12.42 6.63 18.90
N THR A 349 11.65 6.60 17.81
CA THR A 349 11.09 5.40 17.20
C THR A 349 12.17 4.41 16.77
N LYS A 350 13.39 4.88 16.47
CA LYS A 350 14.54 4.03 16.10
C LYS A 350 14.83 2.96 17.15
N ILE A 351 14.48 3.21 18.42
CA ILE A 351 14.75 2.23 19.47
C ILE A 351 13.87 0.98 19.38
N ILE A 352 12.69 1.06 18.77
CA ILE A 352 11.77 -0.08 18.65
C ILE A 352 12.37 -1.21 17.81
N PRO A 353 12.77 -1.01 16.54
CA PRO A 353 13.31 -2.09 15.72
C PRO A 353 14.58 -2.69 16.34
N LEU A 354 15.43 -1.88 16.98
CA LEU A 354 16.62 -2.35 17.70
C LEU A 354 16.28 -3.24 18.91
N ARG A 355 15.17 -2.95 19.60
CA ARG A 355 14.70 -3.77 20.71
C ARG A 355 14.03 -5.06 20.23
N ILE A 356 13.28 -5.01 19.14
CA ILE A 356 12.71 -6.21 18.50
C ILE A 356 13.84 -7.15 18.07
N GLU A 357 14.85 -6.63 17.35
CA GLU A 357 16.02 -7.39 16.94
C GLU A 357 16.72 -8.07 18.13
N LYS A 358 16.97 -7.31 19.21
CA LYS A 358 17.56 -7.85 20.44
C LYS A 358 16.75 -9.05 20.97
N TYR A 359 15.42 -8.98 20.98
CA TYR A 359 14.58 -10.07 21.50
C TYR A 359 14.56 -11.28 20.57
N ILE A 360 14.56 -11.07 19.25
CA ILE A 360 14.68 -12.14 18.26
C ILE A 360 16.03 -12.88 18.44
N GLN A 361 17.13 -12.14 18.60
CA GLN A 361 18.45 -12.73 18.86
C GLN A 361 18.52 -13.52 20.18
N GLN A 362 17.65 -13.20 21.15
CA GLN A 362 17.51 -13.94 22.40
C GLN A 362 16.60 -15.18 22.28
N GLY A 363 16.12 -15.48 21.07
CA GLY A 363 15.25 -16.63 20.81
C GLY A 363 13.79 -16.40 21.16
N MET A 364 13.35 -15.16 21.34
CA MET A 364 11.91 -14.88 21.44
C MET A 364 11.26 -14.99 20.06
N ASN A 365 10.17 -15.75 19.99
CA ASN A 365 9.34 -15.82 18.79
C ASN A 365 8.45 -14.57 18.71
N VAL A 366 8.28 -14.04 17.49
CA VAL A 366 7.41 -12.89 17.17
C VAL A 366 6.19 -13.37 16.40
#